data_AF-N9Q5F7-F1
#
_entry.id   AF-N9Q5F7-F1
#
_cell.length_a   1.000
_cell.length_b   1.000
_cell.length_c   1.000
_cell.angle_alpha   90.00
_cell.angle_beta   90.00
_cell.angle_gamma   90.00
#
_symmetry.space_group_name_H-M   'P 1'
#
loop_
_entity.id
_entity.type
_entity.pdbx_description
1 polymer ?
#
loop_
_entity_poly.entity_id
_entity_poly.type
_entity_poly.pdbx_seq_one_letter_code
_entity_poly.pdbx_strand_id
1 'polypeptide(L)'
;MNKKHIILATIVGLVIGGLLGSLGYSKTAARYDAMTTACVMVNQAVENELLTLEQVKLLGSLTGQSLKQDYPSVAAKFNFSEKQLANASEGSNCSQFIVGVNEAK
;
A
#
# COMPACT_ATOMS: atom_id res chain seq x y z
N MET A 1 -23.93 -31.29 -25.18
CA MET A 1 -23.77 -30.34 -24.05
C MET A 1 -24.98 -29.42 -24.01
N ASN A 2 -25.75 -29.39 -22.92
CA ASN A 2 -27.05 -28.70 -22.89
C ASN A 2 -26.86 -27.19 -22.71
N LYS A 3 -27.66 -26.34 -23.39
CA LYS A 3 -27.51 -24.86 -23.38
C LYS A 3 -27.45 -24.28 -21.95
N LYS A 4 -28.16 -24.89 -21.01
CA LYS A 4 -28.16 -24.52 -19.59
C LYS A 4 -26.79 -24.68 -18.91
N HIS A 5 -26.00 -25.68 -19.29
CA HIS A 5 -24.66 -25.90 -18.73
C HIS A 5 -23.64 -24.88 -19.24
N ILE A 6 -23.78 -24.42 -20.49
CA ILE A 6 -22.92 -23.37 -21.05
C ILE A 6 -23.16 -22.06 -20.30
N ILE A 7 -24.42 -21.65 -20.14
CA ILE A 7 -24.78 -20.42 -19.42
C ILE A 7 -24.29 -20.47 -17.97
N LEU A 8 -24.47 -21.61 -17.28
CA LEU A 8 -24.00 -21.79 -15.91
C LEU A 8 -22.47 -21.69 -15.83
N ALA A 9 -21.75 -22.35 -16.74
CA ALA A 9 -20.29 -22.30 -16.77
C ALA A 9 -19.77 -20.87 -17.05
N THR A 10 -20.45 -20.12 -17.93
CA THR A 10 -20.10 -18.72 -18.21
C THR A 10 -20.32 -17.84 -16.98
N ILE A 11 -21.45 -17.97 -16.27
CA ILE A 11 -21.72 -17.19 -15.06
C ILE A 11 -20.69 -17.51 -13.97
N VAL A 12 -20.43 -18.79 -13.74
CA VAL A 12 -19.44 -19.22 -12.74
C VAL A 12 -18.04 -18.73 -13.11
N GLY A 13 -17.63 -18.83 -14.37
CA GLY A 13 -16.36 -18.31 -14.86
C GLY A 13 -16.22 -16.80 -14.69
N LEU A 14 -17.30 -16.04 -14.91
CA LEU A 14 -17.30 -14.59 -14.78
C LEU A 14 -17.25 -14.14 -13.31
N VAL A 15 -17.93 -14.85 -12.41
CA VAL A 15 -17.85 -14.61 -10.97
C VAL A 15 -16.46 -14.94 -10.43
N ILE A 16 -15.92 -16.11 -10.76
CA ILE A 16 -14.58 -16.52 -10.30
C ILE A 16 -13.50 -15.61 -10.90
N GLY A 17 -13.56 -15.33 -12.21
CA GLY A 17 -12.63 -14.43 -12.88
C GLY A 17 -12.69 -13.01 -12.34
N GLY A 18 -13.90 -12.48 -12.06
CA GLY A 18 -14.09 -11.17 -11.45
C GLY A 18 -13.58 -11.07 -10.01
N LEU A 19 -13.81 -12.10 -9.19
CA LEU A 19 -13.28 -12.19 -7.83
C LEU A 19 -11.75 -12.25 -7.81
N LEU A 20 -11.15 -13.13 -8.61
CA LEU A 20 -9.70 -13.26 -8.70
C LEU A 20 -9.03 -11.99 -9.27
N GLY A 21 -9.64 -11.39 -10.30
CA GLY A 21 -9.13 -10.16 -10.91
C GLY A 21 -9.19 -8.96 -9.95
N SER A 22 -10.29 -8.79 -9.22
CA SER A 22 -10.44 -7.68 -8.25
C SER A 22 -9.52 -7.83 -7.04
N LEU A 23 -9.32 -9.06 -6.54
CA LEU A 23 -8.35 -9.35 -5.48
C LEU A 23 -6.90 -9.14 -5.95
N GLY A 24 -6.59 -9.43 -7.21
CA GLY A 24 -5.29 -9.14 -7.81
C GLY A 24 -5.02 -7.63 -7.88
N TYR A 25 -5.93 -6.87 -8.49
CA TYR A 25 -5.78 -5.43 -8.69
C TYR A 25 -5.67 -4.64 -7.38
N SER A 26 -6.51 -4.97 -6.40
CA SER A 26 -6.49 -4.32 -5.08
C SER A 26 -5.20 -4.56 -4.30
N LYS A 27 -4.55 -5.72 -4.50
CA LYS A 27 -3.30 -6.07 -3.79
C LYS A 27 -2.03 -5.52 -4.43
N THR A 28 -2.00 -5.34 -5.74
CA THR A 28 -0.79 -4.89 -6.46
C THR A 28 -0.89 -3.43 -6.89
N ALA A 29 -1.74 -3.10 -7.88
CA ALA A 29 -1.78 -1.75 -8.47
C ALA A 29 -2.14 -0.68 -7.44
N ALA A 30 -3.23 -0.89 -6.70
CA ALA A 30 -3.71 0.09 -5.72
C ALA A 30 -2.76 0.28 -4.52
N ARG A 31 -1.87 -0.69 -4.27
CA ARG A 31 -0.79 -0.60 -3.28
C ARG A 31 0.37 0.23 -3.83
N TYR A 32 0.80 -0.04 -5.06
CA TYR A 32 1.86 0.72 -5.71
C TYR A 32 1.50 2.20 -5.88
N ASP A 33 0.29 2.53 -6.32
CA ASP A 33 -0.11 3.93 -6.53
C ASP A 33 -0.09 4.73 -5.23
N ALA A 34 -0.58 4.13 -4.13
CA ALA A 34 -0.56 4.76 -2.81
C ALA A 34 0.87 4.99 -2.30
N MET A 35 1.76 4.02 -2.52
CA MET A 35 3.17 4.13 -2.13
C MET A 35 3.92 5.17 -2.95
N THR A 36 3.80 5.13 -4.28
CA THR A 36 4.45 6.08 -5.17
C THR A 36 4.00 7.50 -4.84
N THR A 37 2.69 7.72 -4.62
CA THR A 37 2.17 9.05 -4.24
C THR A 37 2.79 9.54 -2.94
N ALA A 38 2.77 8.72 -1.88
CA ALA A 38 3.34 9.10 -0.59
C ALA A 38 4.85 9.38 -0.69
N CYS A 39 5.59 8.54 -1.42
CA CYS A 39 7.03 8.69 -1.57
C CYS A 39 7.41 9.92 -2.40
N VAL A 40 6.66 10.25 -3.46
CA VAL A 40 6.86 11.50 -4.21
C VAL A 40 6.62 12.71 -3.30
N MET A 41 5.52 12.73 -2.54
CA MET A 41 5.23 13.84 -1.62
C MET A 41 6.33 14.03 -0.56
N VAL A 42 6.78 12.94 0.05
CA VAL A 42 7.84 12.98 1.06
C VAL A 42 9.17 13.42 0.45
N ASN A 43 9.54 12.90 -0.72
CA ASN A 43 10.76 13.31 -1.40
C ASN A 43 10.72 14.80 -1.73
N GLN A 44 9.61 15.30 -2.29
CA GLN A 44 9.45 16.73 -2.57
C GLN A 44 9.53 17.58 -1.29
N ALA A 45 8.98 17.11 -0.17
CA ALA A 45 9.09 17.82 1.10
C ALA A 45 10.54 17.92 1.60
N VAL A 46 11.34 16.86 1.47
CA VAL A 46 12.75 16.89 1.87
C VAL A 46 13.61 17.67 0.89
N GLU A 47 13.42 17.47 -0.43
CA GLU A 47 14.17 18.15 -1.49
C GLU A 47 13.97 19.68 -1.46
N ASN A 48 12.82 20.14 -0.98
CA ASN A 48 12.52 21.56 -0.80
C ASN A 48 12.69 22.03 0.66
N GLU A 49 13.45 21.29 1.46
CA GLU A 49 13.83 21.67 2.83
C GLU A 49 12.64 21.90 3.79
N LEU A 50 11.45 21.37 3.47
CA LEU A 50 10.27 21.46 4.33
C LEU A 50 10.35 20.50 5.51
N LEU A 51 11.03 19.36 5.33
CA LEU A 51 11.20 18.33 6.35
C LEU A 51 12.62 17.77 6.32
N THR A 52 13.15 17.45 7.49
CA THR A 52 14.36 16.63 7.62
C THR A 52 14.02 15.13 7.53
N LEU A 53 15.04 14.30 7.28
CA LEU A 53 14.88 12.84 7.25
C LEU A 53 14.30 12.27 8.56
N GLU A 54 14.71 12.80 9.71
CA GLU A 54 14.16 12.40 11.02
C GLU A 54 12.68 12.75 11.14
N GLN A 55 12.30 13.95 10.68
CA GLN A 55 10.91 14.38 10.67
C GLN A 55 10.06 13.55 9.71
N VAL A 56 10.64 13.05 8.61
CA VAL A 56 9.96 12.12 7.70
C VAL A 56 9.60 10.81 8.37
N LYS A 57 10.51 10.21 9.15
CA LYS A 57 10.21 8.99 9.90
C LYS A 57 9.09 9.21 10.93
N LEU A 58 9.15 10.33 11.66
CA LEU A 58 8.08 10.72 12.59
C LEU A 58 6.74 10.94 11.89
N LEU A 59 6.74 11.67 10.76
CA LEU A 59 5.54 11.88 9.93
C LEU A 59 4.95 10.54 9.47
N GLY A 60 5.80 9.58 9.09
CA GLY A 60 5.40 8.22 8.77
C GLY A 60 4.65 7.57 9.93
N SER A 61 5.20 7.63 11.15
CA SER A 61 4.56 7.06 12.35
C SER A 61 3.21 7.69 12.66
N LEU A 62 3.11 9.03 12.63
CA LEU A 62 1.85 9.74 12.83
C LEU A 62 0.82 9.39 11.76
N THR A 63 1.24 9.34 10.50
CA THR A 63 0.39 8.96 9.37
C THR A 63 -0.09 7.51 9.52
N GLY A 64 0.81 6.60 9.90
CA GLY A 64 0.48 5.19 10.14
C GLY A 64 -0.57 5.03 11.24
N GLN A 65 -0.47 5.81 12.32
CA GLN A 65 -1.44 5.80 13.41
C GLN A 65 -2.82 6.25 12.92
N SER A 66 -2.91 7.40 12.25
CA SER A 66 -4.18 7.90 11.70
C SER A 66 -4.78 6.96 10.65
N LEU A 67 -3.94 6.39 9.76
CA LEU A 67 -4.41 5.43 8.76
C LEU A 67 -4.95 4.15 9.41
N LYS A 68 -4.27 3.59 10.42
CA LYS A 68 -4.74 2.38 11.11
C LYS A 68 -6.07 2.61 11.83
N GLN A 69 -6.24 3.80 12.41
CA GLN A 69 -7.45 4.18 13.13
C GLN A 69 -8.63 4.44 12.19
N ASP A 70 -8.46 5.33 11.22
CA ASP A 70 -9.57 5.90 10.46
C ASP A 70 -9.71 5.28 9.05
N TYR A 71 -8.64 4.68 8.51
CA TYR A 71 -8.58 4.17 7.13
C TYR A 71 -7.88 2.80 7.02
N PRO A 72 -8.34 1.75 7.74
CA PRO A 72 -7.63 0.47 7.86
C PRO A 72 -7.39 -0.23 6.51
N SER A 73 -8.28 -0.04 5.52
CA SER A 73 -8.11 -0.58 4.17
C SER A 73 -6.96 0.08 3.40
N VAL A 74 -6.67 1.35 3.68
CA VAL A 74 -5.53 2.08 3.14
C VAL A 74 -4.28 1.70 3.91
N ALA A 75 -4.34 1.62 5.24
CA ALA A 75 -3.22 1.17 6.09
C ALA A 75 -2.70 -0.21 5.65
N ALA A 76 -3.60 -1.15 5.31
CA ALA A 76 -3.23 -2.48 4.84
C ALA A 76 -2.34 -2.47 3.59
N LYS A 77 -2.41 -1.43 2.75
CA LYS A 77 -1.54 -1.28 1.58
C LYS A 77 -0.10 -1.02 1.99
N PHE A 78 0.12 -0.32 3.10
CA PHE A 78 1.45 0.00 3.63
C PHE A 78 2.03 -1.08 4.54
N ASN A 79 1.34 -2.20 4.71
CA ASN A 79 1.82 -3.29 5.57
C ASN A 79 2.99 -4.04 4.92
N PHE A 80 4.18 -3.90 5.51
CA PHE A 80 5.40 -4.61 5.12
C PHE A 80 5.84 -5.58 6.21
N SER A 81 6.39 -6.72 5.80
CA SER A 81 7.02 -7.64 6.74
C SER A 81 8.30 -7.05 7.33
N GLU A 82 8.66 -7.46 8.54
CA GLU A 82 9.91 -7.04 9.19
C GLU A 82 11.14 -7.27 8.32
N LYS A 83 11.19 -8.37 7.55
CA LYS A 83 12.27 -8.65 6.60
C LYS A 83 12.36 -7.62 5.47
N GLN A 84 11.23 -7.07 5.02
CA GLN A 84 11.20 -6.03 4.01
C GLN A 84 11.64 -4.68 4.60
N LEU A 85 11.27 -4.41 5.85
CA LEU A 85 11.67 -3.20 6.57
C LEU A 85 13.16 -3.22 6.96
N ALA A 86 13.72 -4.39 7.27
CA ALA A 86 15.15 -4.54 7.58
C ALA A 86 16.07 -4.21 6.39
N ASN A 87 15.55 -4.29 5.16
CA ASN A 87 16.26 -3.91 3.95
C ASN A 87 15.97 -2.45 3.52
N ALA A 88 15.25 -1.69 4.34
CA ALA A 88 14.97 -0.29 4.07
C ALA A 88 16.27 0.51 4.05
N SER A 89 16.49 1.30 3.00
CA SER A 89 17.66 2.16 2.91
C SER A 89 17.56 3.29 3.94
N GLU A 90 18.59 3.43 4.78
CA GLU A 90 18.67 4.50 5.77
C GLU A 90 18.69 5.90 5.13
N GLY A 91 19.29 6.04 3.95
CA GLY A 91 19.36 7.31 3.22
C GLY A 91 18.15 7.63 2.33
N SER A 92 17.14 6.75 2.27
CA SER A 92 15.96 6.96 1.43
C SER A 92 14.82 7.56 2.24
N ASN A 93 14.39 8.79 1.90
CA ASN A 93 13.29 9.47 2.57
C ASN A 93 12.00 8.63 2.54
N CYS A 94 11.66 8.10 1.36
CA CYS A 94 10.54 7.18 1.18
C CYS A 94 10.65 5.94 2.08
N SER A 95 11.83 5.32 2.17
CA SER A 95 12.03 4.15 3.01
C SER A 95 11.84 4.48 4.49
N GLN A 96 12.38 5.61 4.97
CA GLN A 96 12.20 6.04 6.36
C GLN A 96 10.76 6.40 6.70
N PHE A 97 10.03 7.02 5.76
CA PHE A 97 8.59 7.23 5.92
C PHE A 97 7.83 5.91 6.08
N ILE A 98 8.09 4.94 5.21
CA ILE A 98 7.44 3.62 5.23
C ILE A 98 7.76 2.84 6.51
N VAL A 99 9.01 2.90 6.97
CA VAL A 99 9.41 2.34 8.27
C VAL A 99 8.58 2.97 9.38
N GLY A 100 8.48 4.30 9.43
CA GLY A 100 7.64 5.01 10.40
C GLY A 100 6.18 4.54 10.37
N VAL A 101 5.56 4.43 9.18
CA VAL A 101 4.17 3.96 9.02
C VAL A 101 3.97 2.56 9.63
N ASN A 102 4.97 1.68 9.51
CA ASN A 102 4.88 0.31 10.04
C ASN A 102 5.22 0.23 11.54
N GLU A 103 6.05 1.14 12.06
CA GLU A 103 6.36 1.28 13.49
C GLU A 103 5.21 1.89 14.31
N ALA A 104 4.26 2.58 13.65
CA ALA A 104 3.06 3.12 14.29
C ALA A 104 2.30 2.03 15.05
N LYS A 105 1.94 2.26 16.31
CA LYS A 105 1.21 1.29 17.14
C LYS A 105 -0.29 1.36 16.90
#